data_AF-A0A3N5RNV9-F1
#
_entry.id   AF-A0A3N5RNV9-F1
#
_cell.length_a   1.000
_cell.length_b   1.000
_cell.length_c   1.000
_cell.angle_alpha   90.00
_cell.angle_beta   90.00
_cell.angle_gamma   90.00
#
_symmetry.space_group_name_H-M   'P 1'
#
loop_
_entity.id
_entity.type
_entity.pdbx_description
1 polymer ?
#
loop_
_entity_poly.entity_id
_entity_poly.type
_entity_poly.pdbx_seq_one_letter_code
_entity_poly.pdbx_strand_id
1 'polypeptide(L)'
;MKISWINPEQLVEFELTQLKDESVDTEELKKRWGKIKAEALDINFETGNFLNELEKLKRENDNDAIKSFLFGLEKKYKPSDIKISSDILYDKILGGWNGRAAGCLLGKPVEKYSRAVIKKILTSNNNYPLENYITAKVIPENLLLKYPWNKHSGKESLRENIECMTEDDDLNYTMLNLSVLENIGKDFTTEDIANAWLNNLPVLSVFTAERVAYINLLENKSIREIPIFHNPYREWIGAMIRADVWGWVSPGNPVQAARLAFNDSSLSHTRNGIYGSMFLASAIALSFIYNSPEEILKEALNFIPEESKIFNA
;
A
#
# COMPACT_ATOMS: atom_id res chain seq x y z
N MET A 1 4.26 -15.15 24.87
CA MET A 1 4.29 -13.75 24.38
C MET A 1 3.06 -13.60 23.49
N LYS A 2 2.07 -12.76 23.85
CA LYS A 2 0.85 -12.60 23.04
C LYS A 2 1.24 -11.76 21.81
N ILE A 3 1.25 -12.37 20.63
CA ILE A 3 1.50 -11.66 19.36
C ILE A 3 0.27 -10.77 19.12
N SER A 4 0.36 -9.49 19.48
CA SER A 4 -0.78 -8.55 19.54
C SER A 4 -1.16 -7.94 18.18
N TRP A 5 -0.52 -8.39 17.10
CA TRP A 5 -0.45 -7.66 15.83
C TRP A 5 -1.59 -7.96 14.86
N ILE A 6 -2.48 -8.88 15.25
CA ILE A 6 -3.76 -9.15 14.60
C ILE A 6 -4.74 -9.32 15.74
N ASN A 7 -5.32 -8.21 16.17
CA ASN A 7 -6.41 -8.26 17.12
C ASN A 7 -7.66 -8.70 16.34
N PRO A 8 -8.21 -9.91 16.59
CA PRO A 8 -9.39 -10.39 15.87
C PRO A 8 -10.55 -9.41 15.97
N GLU A 9 -10.72 -8.76 17.14
CA GLU A 9 -11.79 -7.79 17.34
C GLU A 9 -11.65 -6.57 16.42
N GLN A 10 -10.41 -6.13 16.16
CA GLN A 10 -10.15 -5.04 15.21
C GLN A 10 -10.48 -5.47 13.79
N LEU A 11 -10.23 -6.72 13.40
CA LEU A 11 -10.62 -7.21 12.07
C LEU A 11 -12.13 -7.07 11.85
N VAL A 12 -12.96 -7.36 12.86
CA VAL A 12 -14.41 -7.15 12.77
C VAL A 12 -14.75 -5.67 12.61
N GLU A 13 -14.16 -4.80 13.43
CA GLU A 13 -14.43 -3.36 13.37
C GLU A 13 -14.07 -2.75 12.01
N PHE A 14 -12.93 -3.15 11.45
CA PHE A 14 -12.51 -2.74 10.12
C PHE A 14 -13.34 -3.39 9.02
N GLU A 15 -13.75 -4.66 9.15
CA GLU A 15 -14.60 -5.32 8.16
C GLU A 15 -15.98 -4.66 8.10
N LEU A 16 -16.57 -4.29 9.24
CA LEU A 16 -17.81 -3.51 9.26
C LEU A 16 -17.66 -2.13 8.61
N THR A 17 -16.47 -1.55 8.64
CA THR A 17 -16.18 -0.28 7.94
C THR A 17 -16.06 -0.53 6.43
N GLN A 18 -15.29 -1.54 6.04
CA GLN A 18 -15.10 -1.93 4.65
C GLN A 18 -16.42 -2.35 3.97
N LEU A 19 -17.27 -3.12 4.66
CA LEU A 19 -18.61 -3.49 4.17
C LEU A 19 -19.50 -2.26 3.94
N LYS A 20 -19.43 -1.25 4.84
CA LYS A 20 -20.13 0.02 4.64
C LYS A 20 -19.62 0.74 3.39
N ASP A 21 -18.31 0.74 3.17
CA ASP A 21 -17.68 1.32 1.97
C ASP A 21 -18.04 0.55 0.69
N GLU A 22 -18.39 -0.73 0.84
CA GLU A 22 -18.98 -1.62 -0.17
C GLU A 22 -20.51 -1.52 -0.27
N SER A 23 -21.09 -0.49 0.34
CA SER A 23 -22.53 -0.18 0.29
C SER A 23 -23.44 -1.22 0.96
N VAL A 24 -22.90 -2.00 1.90
CA VAL A 24 -23.68 -2.89 2.78
C VAL A 24 -24.14 -2.09 4.01
N ASP A 25 -25.40 -2.23 4.39
CA ASP A 25 -25.89 -1.67 5.66
C ASP A 25 -25.32 -2.46 6.84
N THR A 26 -24.59 -1.77 7.71
CA THR A 26 -23.84 -2.36 8.83
C THR A 26 -24.36 -1.93 10.20
N GLU A 27 -25.44 -1.16 10.28
CA GLU A 27 -25.91 -0.61 11.56
C GLU A 27 -26.37 -1.72 12.53
N GLU A 28 -27.18 -2.67 12.06
CA GLU A 28 -27.59 -3.81 12.90
C GLU A 28 -26.42 -4.76 13.21
N LEU A 29 -25.48 -4.93 12.28
CA LEU A 29 -24.27 -5.74 12.49
C LEU A 29 -23.38 -5.14 13.59
N LYS A 30 -23.20 -3.81 13.61
CA LYS A 30 -22.46 -3.11 14.66
C LYS A 30 -23.12 -3.24 16.02
N LYS A 31 -24.46 -3.12 16.10
CA LYS A 31 -25.21 -3.34 17.34
C LYS A 31 -25.02 -4.76 17.86
N ARG A 32 -25.13 -5.76 16.98
CA ARG A 32 -24.92 -7.17 17.33
C ARG A 32 -23.48 -7.43 17.79
N TRP A 33 -22.49 -6.88 17.10
CA TRP A 33 -21.10 -6.98 17.51
C TRP A 33 -20.85 -6.36 18.89
N GLY A 34 -21.44 -5.21 19.18
CA GLY A 34 -21.36 -4.58 20.50
C GLY A 34 -21.91 -5.46 21.63
N LYS A 35 -23.00 -6.20 21.37
CA LYS A 35 -23.54 -7.19 22.32
C LYS A 35 -22.61 -8.39 22.51
N ILE A 36 -22.11 -8.96 21.41
CA ILE A 36 -21.13 -10.07 21.45
C ILE A 36 -19.92 -9.67 22.29
N LYS A 37 -19.35 -8.48 22.05
CA LYS A 37 -18.21 -7.97 22.83
C LYS A 37 -18.48 -7.86 24.33
N ALA A 38 -19.70 -7.49 24.71
CA ALA A 38 -20.07 -7.31 26.12
C ALA A 38 -20.38 -8.62 26.85
N GLU A 39 -20.87 -9.63 26.12
CA GLU A 39 -21.48 -10.83 26.70
C GLU A 39 -20.68 -12.12 26.44
N ALA A 40 -19.72 -12.13 25.51
CA ALA A 40 -19.00 -13.33 25.09
C ALA A 40 -18.15 -13.93 26.23
N LEU A 41 -18.35 -15.23 26.47
CA LEU A 41 -17.50 -16.02 27.36
C LEU A 41 -16.12 -16.31 26.74
N ASP A 42 -16.09 -16.56 25.43
CA ASP A 42 -14.87 -16.67 24.62
C ASP A 42 -14.94 -15.70 23.44
N ILE A 43 -14.36 -14.51 23.63
CA ILE A 43 -14.38 -13.47 22.60
C ILE A 43 -13.66 -13.89 21.32
N ASN A 44 -12.62 -14.73 21.38
CA ASN A 44 -11.88 -15.12 20.17
C ASN A 44 -12.73 -16.04 19.30
N PHE A 45 -13.39 -17.03 19.92
CA PHE A 45 -14.28 -17.93 19.22
C PHE A 45 -15.45 -17.18 18.57
N GLU A 46 -16.11 -16.30 19.33
CA GLU A 46 -17.22 -15.49 18.81
C GLU A 46 -16.77 -14.52 17.70
N THR A 47 -15.56 -13.99 17.81
CA THR A 47 -14.97 -13.16 16.75
C THR A 47 -14.81 -13.95 15.44
N GLY A 48 -14.26 -15.16 15.51
CA GLY A 48 -14.08 -16.01 14.34
C GLY A 48 -15.42 -16.37 13.69
N ASN A 49 -16.43 -16.71 14.49
CA ASN A 49 -17.79 -16.96 13.98
C ASN A 49 -18.36 -15.73 13.28
N PHE A 50 -18.25 -14.56 13.91
CA PHE A 50 -18.80 -13.34 13.35
C PHE A 50 -18.08 -12.92 12.07
N LEU A 51 -16.75 -13.03 11.99
CA LEU A 51 -16.00 -12.81 10.75
C LEU A 51 -16.47 -13.74 9.62
N ASN A 52 -16.67 -15.03 9.90
CA ASN A 52 -17.19 -15.99 8.92
C ASN A 52 -18.61 -15.66 8.44
N GLU A 53 -19.43 -15.02 9.28
CA GLU A 53 -20.73 -14.51 8.84
C GLU A 53 -20.58 -13.29 7.92
N LEU A 54 -19.68 -12.37 8.26
CA LEU A 54 -19.40 -11.18 7.44
C LEU A 54 -18.84 -11.54 6.06
N GLU A 55 -18.08 -12.63 5.92
CA GLU A 55 -17.59 -13.13 4.62
C GLU A 55 -18.70 -13.29 3.58
N LYS A 56 -19.91 -13.67 4.01
CA LYS A 56 -21.06 -13.91 3.11
C LYS A 56 -21.66 -12.63 2.55
N LEU A 57 -21.30 -11.48 3.12
CA LEU A 57 -21.81 -10.16 2.74
C LEU A 57 -20.84 -9.39 1.84
N LYS A 58 -19.60 -9.88 1.69
CA LYS A 58 -18.56 -9.22 0.91
C LYS A 58 -18.90 -9.24 -0.57
N ARG A 59 -18.39 -8.24 -1.28
CA ARG A 59 -18.33 -8.29 -2.75
C ARG A 59 -17.39 -9.40 -3.21
N GLU A 60 -17.70 -9.99 -4.36
CA GLU A 60 -16.80 -10.95 -5.00
C GLU A 60 -15.49 -10.28 -5.44
N ASN A 61 -14.43 -11.09 -5.50
CA ASN A 61 -13.14 -10.69 -6.04
C ASN A 61 -13.27 -10.31 -7.53
N ASP A 62 -12.88 -9.08 -7.87
CA ASP A 62 -13.08 -8.49 -9.21
C ASP A 62 -11.90 -8.68 -10.17
N ASN A 63 -10.89 -9.49 -9.81
CA ASN A 63 -9.69 -9.70 -10.62
C ASN A 63 -9.98 -10.08 -12.08
N ASP A 64 -11.03 -10.87 -12.36
CA ASP A 64 -11.40 -11.25 -13.74
C ASP A 64 -11.95 -10.05 -14.55
N ALA A 65 -12.64 -9.11 -13.90
CA ALA A 65 -13.07 -7.86 -14.52
C ALA A 65 -11.87 -6.92 -14.80
N ILE A 66 -10.93 -6.83 -13.85
CA ILE A 66 -9.69 -6.03 -14.02
C ILE A 66 -8.83 -6.59 -15.15
N LYS A 67 -8.68 -7.92 -15.25
CA LYS A 67 -8.00 -8.57 -16.38
C LYS A 67 -8.65 -8.21 -17.72
N SER A 68 -9.97 -8.22 -17.78
CA SER A 68 -10.72 -7.85 -18.98
C SER A 68 -10.51 -6.38 -19.36
N PHE A 69 -10.46 -5.49 -18.37
CA PHE A 69 -10.13 -4.08 -18.56
C PHE A 69 -8.71 -3.88 -19.10
N LEU A 70 -7.70 -4.51 -18.48
CA LEU A 70 -6.30 -4.47 -18.93
C LEU A 70 -6.15 -4.99 -20.37
N PHE A 71 -6.82 -6.08 -20.72
CA PHE A 71 -6.83 -6.61 -22.09
C PHE A 71 -7.42 -5.61 -23.10
N GLY A 72 -8.42 -4.83 -22.68
CA GLY A 72 -8.94 -3.71 -23.47
C GLY A 72 -7.90 -2.61 -23.68
N LEU A 73 -7.15 -2.25 -22.64
CA LEU A 73 -6.07 -1.27 -22.71
C LEU A 73 -4.95 -1.71 -23.65
N GLU A 74 -4.52 -2.97 -23.62
CA GLU A 74 -3.48 -3.52 -24.50
C GLU A 74 -3.85 -3.43 -26.00
N LYS A 75 -5.15 -3.52 -26.31
CA LYS A 75 -5.64 -3.36 -27.69
C LYS A 75 -5.66 -1.90 -28.14
N LYS A 76 -6.04 -0.99 -27.22
CA LYS A 76 -6.25 0.43 -27.52
C LYS A 76 -4.95 1.23 -27.49
N TYR A 77 -4.09 0.96 -26.51
CA TYR A 77 -2.86 1.70 -26.29
C TYR A 77 -1.69 1.01 -26.98
N LYS A 78 -1.03 1.72 -27.88
CA LYS A 78 0.24 1.29 -28.45
C LYS A 78 1.36 1.93 -27.65
N PRO A 79 2.33 1.14 -27.13
CA PRO A 79 3.50 1.70 -26.49
C PRO A 79 4.14 2.75 -27.40
N SER A 80 4.57 3.85 -26.81
CA SER A 80 5.25 4.88 -27.59
C SER A 80 6.58 4.33 -28.11
N ASP A 81 6.88 4.52 -29.40
CA ASP A 81 8.17 4.16 -30.02
C ASP A 81 9.32 5.12 -29.56
N ILE A 82 9.13 5.84 -28.45
CA ILE A 82 10.12 6.77 -27.92
C ILE A 82 11.35 5.97 -27.47
N LYS A 83 12.46 6.24 -28.16
CA LYS A 83 13.78 5.80 -27.71
C LYS A 83 14.24 6.72 -26.57
N ILE A 84 14.16 6.21 -25.36
CA ILE A 84 14.70 6.86 -24.17
C ILE A 84 16.17 6.45 -24.06
N SER A 85 17.08 7.42 -23.92
CA SER A 85 18.51 7.14 -23.76
C SER A 85 18.80 6.46 -22.42
N SER A 86 19.91 5.72 -22.35
CA SER A 86 20.39 5.12 -21.10
C SER A 86 20.57 6.15 -19.99
N ASP A 87 21.02 7.36 -20.34
CA ASP A 87 21.29 8.43 -19.36
C ASP A 87 19.98 8.96 -18.75
N ILE A 88 18.94 9.12 -19.58
CA ILE A 88 17.61 9.53 -19.08
C ILE A 88 16.98 8.43 -18.23
N LEU A 89 17.14 7.16 -18.63
CA LEU A 89 16.66 6.04 -17.81
C LEU A 89 17.35 6.01 -16.45
N TYR A 90 18.69 6.12 -16.44
CA TYR A 90 19.46 6.14 -15.21
C TYR A 90 19.06 7.30 -14.30
N ASP A 91 19.00 8.52 -14.82
CA ASP A 91 18.64 9.71 -14.06
C ASP A 91 17.24 9.61 -13.44
N LYS A 92 16.24 9.19 -14.23
CA LYS A 92 14.85 9.07 -13.74
C LYS A 92 14.66 7.93 -12.75
N ILE A 93 15.29 6.77 -12.97
CA ILE A 93 15.21 5.64 -12.04
C ILE A 93 15.93 5.99 -10.73
N LEU A 94 17.13 6.56 -10.81
CA LEU A 94 17.87 7.01 -9.63
C LEU A 94 17.11 8.10 -8.87
N GLY A 95 16.51 9.05 -9.59
CA GLY A 95 15.64 10.07 -9.02
C GLY A 95 14.42 9.49 -8.32
N GLY A 96 13.75 8.50 -8.93
CA GLY A 96 12.64 7.75 -8.31
C GLY A 96 13.08 7.01 -7.04
N TRP A 97 14.20 6.30 -7.10
CA TRP A 97 14.77 5.56 -5.97
C TRP A 97 15.09 6.49 -4.79
N ASN A 98 15.83 7.56 -5.07
CA ASN A 98 16.21 8.55 -4.06
C ASN A 98 15.01 9.32 -3.53
N GLY A 99 14.05 9.67 -4.39
CA GLY A 99 12.80 10.34 -4.01
C GLY A 99 11.97 9.50 -3.05
N ARG A 100 11.84 8.20 -3.32
CA ARG A 100 11.20 7.23 -2.42
C ARG A 100 11.91 7.18 -1.08
N ALA A 101 13.22 6.91 -1.06
CA ALA A 101 14.00 6.83 0.17
C ALA A 101 13.89 8.13 0.98
N ALA A 102 14.00 9.29 0.32
CA ALA A 102 13.88 10.58 0.95
C ALA A 102 12.49 10.83 1.55
N GLY A 103 11.42 10.47 0.82
CA GLY A 103 10.04 10.62 1.25
C GLY A 103 9.68 9.74 2.45
N CYS A 104 10.04 8.44 2.40
CA CYS A 104 9.84 7.52 3.51
C CYS A 104 10.57 8.01 4.77
N LEU A 105 11.86 8.36 4.64
CA LEU A 105 12.66 8.88 5.76
C LEU A 105 12.04 10.14 6.38
N LEU A 106 11.53 11.06 5.55
CA LEU A 106 10.94 12.32 6.01
C LEU A 106 9.69 12.10 6.89
N GLY A 107 8.89 11.06 6.58
CA GLY A 107 7.66 10.73 7.31
C GLY A 107 7.90 9.97 8.63
N LYS A 108 8.97 9.18 8.72
CA LYS A 108 9.26 8.26 9.85
C LYS A 108 9.10 8.89 11.24
N PRO A 109 9.66 10.08 11.56
CA PRO A 109 9.60 10.62 12.91
C PRO A 109 8.18 10.88 13.42
N VAL A 110 7.24 11.15 12.52
CA VAL A 110 5.87 11.63 12.81
C VAL A 110 4.78 10.73 12.25
N GLU A 111 5.13 9.51 11.84
CA GLU A 111 4.17 8.50 11.40
C GLU A 111 3.03 8.37 12.44
N LYS A 112 1.78 8.27 11.97
CA LYS A 112 0.54 8.22 12.78
C LYS A 112 0.14 9.53 13.47
N TYR A 113 0.90 10.62 13.31
CA TYR A 113 0.48 11.94 13.78
C TYR A 113 -0.37 12.69 12.77
N SER A 114 -1.38 13.39 13.30
CA SER A 114 -2.22 14.26 12.48
C SER A 114 -1.44 15.48 12.01
N ARG A 115 -1.88 16.06 10.88
CA ARG A 115 -1.32 17.31 10.36
C ARG A 115 -1.26 18.43 11.41
N ALA A 116 -2.26 18.52 12.29
CA ALA A 116 -2.30 19.51 13.35
C ALA A 116 -1.18 19.30 14.39
N VAL A 117 -0.89 18.05 14.75
CA VAL A 117 0.23 17.69 15.64
C VAL A 117 1.57 17.97 14.95
N ILE A 118 1.74 17.55 13.69
CA ILE A 118 2.96 17.81 12.91
C ILE A 118 3.23 19.32 12.84
N LYS A 119 2.22 20.13 12.47
CA LYS A 119 2.34 21.59 12.45
C LYS A 119 2.73 22.15 13.81
N LYS A 120 2.14 21.66 14.90
CA LYS A 120 2.46 22.10 16.25
C LYS A 120 3.92 21.81 16.61
N ILE A 121 4.44 20.63 16.26
CA ILE A 121 5.84 20.25 16.46
C ILE A 121 6.76 21.20 15.68
N LEU A 122 6.51 21.38 14.38
CA LEU A 122 7.34 22.21 13.50
C LEU A 122 7.30 23.71 13.83
N THR A 123 6.15 24.23 14.27
CA THR A 123 6.05 25.63 14.71
C THR A 123 6.81 25.84 16.04
N SER A 124 6.88 24.83 16.92
CA SER A 124 7.55 24.96 18.22
C SER A 124 9.05 25.24 18.14
N ASN A 125 9.68 24.90 17.00
CA ASN A 125 11.10 25.13 16.73
C ASN A 125 11.34 25.95 15.44
N ASN A 126 10.36 26.73 14.99
CA ASN A 126 10.46 27.60 13.79
C ASN A 126 10.84 26.87 12.48
N ASN A 127 10.45 25.60 12.31
CA ASN A 127 10.66 24.81 11.08
C ASN A 127 9.34 24.59 10.29
N TYR A 128 8.35 25.49 10.43
CA TYR A 128 7.12 25.47 9.64
C TYR A 128 7.08 26.67 8.67
N PRO A 129 6.84 26.48 7.36
CA PRO A 129 6.68 25.20 6.66
C PRO A 129 7.97 24.37 6.66
N LEU A 130 7.83 23.05 6.45
CA LEU A 130 8.96 22.13 6.45
C LEU A 130 9.75 22.26 5.13
N GLU A 131 10.99 22.71 5.21
CA GLU A 131 11.88 22.89 4.04
C GLU A 131 13.01 21.85 3.98
N ASN A 132 13.18 21.05 5.04
CA ASN A 132 14.24 20.04 5.19
C ASN A 132 13.77 18.97 6.20
N TYR A 133 14.56 17.92 6.46
CA TYR A 133 14.21 16.86 7.42
C TYR A 133 13.90 17.39 8.82
N ILE A 134 13.00 16.68 9.51
CA ILE A 134 12.56 17.00 10.87
C ILE A 134 13.78 16.94 11.82
N THR A 135 13.93 17.94 12.68
CA THR A 135 15.01 17.99 13.69
C THR A 135 14.42 18.05 15.09
N ALA A 136 15.05 17.39 16.06
CA ALA A 136 14.66 17.52 17.47
C ALA A 136 15.21 18.77 18.14
N LYS A 137 16.10 19.53 17.46
CA LYS A 137 16.69 20.75 18.02
C LYS A 137 15.61 21.77 18.37
N VAL A 138 15.73 22.34 19.57
CA VAL A 138 14.89 23.44 20.08
C VAL A 138 13.41 23.03 20.29
N ILE A 139 13.06 21.75 20.19
CA ILE A 139 11.70 21.30 20.50
C ILE A 139 11.52 21.24 22.03
N PRO A 140 10.45 21.87 22.59
CA PRO A 140 10.16 21.80 24.01
C PRO A 140 9.98 20.35 24.51
N GLU A 141 10.62 20.01 25.64
CA GLU A 141 10.58 18.65 26.21
C GLU A 141 9.15 18.19 26.53
N ASN A 142 8.31 19.08 27.05
CA ASN A 142 6.90 18.79 27.33
C ASN A 142 6.11 18.40 26.07
N LEU A 143 6.52 18.87 24.90
CA LEU A 143 5.91 18.50 23.63
C LEU A 143 6.34 17.10 23.20
N LEU A 144 7.62 16.74 23.37
CA LEU A 144 8.14 15.41 23.08
C LEU A 144 7.62 14.34 24.07
N LEU A 145 7.35 14.70 25.31
CA LEU A 145 6.67 13.81 26.26
C LEU A 145 5.23 13.50 25.81
N LYS A 146 4.55 14.49 25.22
CA LYS A 146 3.17 14.33 24.73
C LYS A 146 3.11 13.63 23.36
N TYR A 147 4.09 13.90 22.50
CA TYR A 147 4.19 13.39 21.13
C TYR A 147 5.61 12.85 20.91
N PRO A 148 5.93 11.67 21.47
CA PRO A 148 7.27 11.09 21.32
C PRO A 148 7.56 10.75 19.85
N TRP A 149 8.83 10.65 19.48
CA TRP A 149 9.18 10.15 18.15
C TRP A 149 8.69 8.72 17.94
N ASN A 150 8.45 8.35 16.68
CA ASN A 150 8.15 6.97 16.32
C ASN A 150 9.20 6.01 16.89
N LYS A 151 8.73 4.90 17.48
CA LYS A 151 9.59 3.86 18.06
C LYS A 151 10.35 3.07 17.01
N HIS A 152 9.83 3.03 15.78
CA HIS A 152 10.44 2.36 14.64
C HIS A 152 11.22 3.41 13.84
N SER A 153 12.50 3.56 14.14
CA SER A 153 13.44 4.41 13.39
C SER A 153 13.14 5.91 13.39
N GLY A 154 12.27 6.39 14.28
CA GLY A 154 11.86 7.80 14.29
C GLY A 154 12.94 8.77 14.75
N LYS A 155 13.85 8.33 15.63
CA LYS A 155 14.98 9.16 16.09
C LYS A 155 16.12 9.17 15.08
N GLU A 156 16.38 8.01 14.50
CA GLU A 156 17.37 7.76 13.46
C GLU A 156 17.06 8.58 12.20
N SER A 157 15.77 8.81 11.94
CA SER A 157 15.29 9.61 10.80
C SER A 157 15.25 11.14 11.07
N LEU A 158 15.80 11.61 12.19
CA LEU A 158 15.94 13.05 12.45
C LEU A 158 17.18 13.60 11.76
N ARG A 159 17.12 14.85 11.28
CA ARG A 159 18.18 15.52 10.51
C ARG A 159 19.61 15.30 11.06
N GLU A 160 19.75 15.38 12.38
CA GLU A 160 21.02 15.21 13.09
C GLU A 160 21.56 13.78 13.14
N ASN A 161 20.71 12.77 12.90
CA ASN A 161 21.00 11.35 13.07
C ASN A 161 20.94 10.55 11.76
N ILE A 162 20.53 11.18 10.64
CA ILE A 162 20.42 10.51 9.35
C ILE A 162 21.83 10.11 8.87
N GLU A 163 22.08 8.81 8.83
CA GLU A 163 23.27 8.21 8.19
C GLU A 163 22.90 7.58 6.84
N CYS A 164 21.79 6.84 6.80
CA CYS A 164 21.21 6.23 5.62
C CYS A 164 19.69 6.10 5.77
N MET A 165 19.04 5.62 4.72
CA MET A 165 17.63 5.23 4.83
C MET A 165 17.50 4.05 5.80
N THR A 166 16.59 4.17 6.76
CA THR A 166 16.30 3.11 7.72
C THR A 166 15.42 2.03 7.10
N GLU A 167 15.37 0.84 7.70
CA GLU A 167 14.45 -0.20 7.26
C GLU A 167 12.98 0.27 7.29
N ASP A 168 12.25 -0.13 6.26
CA ASP A 168 10.92 0.38 5.90
C ASP A 168 10.23 -0.60 4.95
N ASP A 169 8.95 -0.88 5.18
CA ASP A 169 8.21 -1.85 4.37
C ASP A 169 8.04 -1.38 2.92
N ASP A 170 7.88 -0.08 2.68
CA ASP A 170 7.86 0.49 1.33
C ASP A 170 9.13 0.12 0.54
N LEU A 171 10.30 0.10 1.18
CA LEU A 171 11.56 -0.30 0.53
C LEU A 171 11.76 -1.81 0.48
N ASN A 172 11.30 -2.56 1.48
CA ASN A 172 11.36 -4.02 1.46
C ASN A 172 10.58 -4.58 0.27
N TYR A 173 9.36 -4.08 0.03
CA TYR A 173 8.59 -4.49 -1.14
C TYR A 173 9.25 -4.08 -2.45
N THR A 174 9.89 -2.91 -2.50
CA THR A 174 10.65 -2.46 -3.68
C THR A 174 11.77 -3.45 -4.01
N MET A 175 12.55 -3.88 -3.00
CA MET A 175 13.61 -4.87 -3.18
C MET A 175 13.07 -6.25 -3.55
N LEU A 176 11.95 -6.66 -2.96
CA LEU A 176 11.28 -7.93 -3.27
C LEU A 176 10.79 -7.97 -4.73
N ASN A 177 10.15 -6.89 -5.18
CA ASN A 177 9.63 -6.76 -6.54
C ASN A 177 10.77 -6.73 -7.58
N LEU A 178 11.91 -6.09 -7.24
CA LEU A 178 13.12 -6.18 -8.07
C LEU A 178 13.63 -7.62 -8.16
N SER A 179 13.72 -8.34 -7.04
CA SER A 179 14.15 -9.74 -7.02
C SER A 179 13.25 -10.63 -7.89
N VAL A 180 11.93 -10.42 -7.86
CA VAL A 180 10.99 -11.13 -8.75
C VAL A 180 11.31 -10.88 -10.22
N LEU A 181 11.58 -9.62 -10.60
CA LEU A 181 11.95 -9.29 -11.98
C LEU A 181 13.27 -9.92 -12.41
N GLU A 182 14.28 -9.91 -11.56
CA GLU A 182 15.60 -10.45 -11.88
C GLU A 182 15.57 -11.98 -12.05
N ASN A 183 14.73 -12.67 -11.27
CA ASN A 183 14.68 -14.13 -11.27
C ASN A 183 13.65 -14.71 -12.25
N ILE A 184 12.54 -14.01 -12.51
CA ILE A 184 11.41 -14.54 -13.28
C ILE A 184 11.15 -13.70 -14.55
N GLY A 185 11.42 -12.40 -14.50
CA GLY A 185 11.13 -11.48 -15.60
C GLY A 185 9.72 -10.90 -15.56
N LYS A 186 9.30 -10.25 -16.65
CA LYS A 186 8.06 -9.46 -16.74
C LYS A 186 6.78 -10.29 -16.88
N ASP A 187 6.91 -11.61 -17.03
CA ASP A 187 5.78 -12.52 -17.23
C ASP A 187 5.40 -13.25 -15.93
N PHE A 188 5.88 -12.75 -14.77
CA PHE A 188 5.52 -13.29 -13.46
C PHE A 188 4.01 -13.26 -13.20
N THR A 189 3.58 -14.24 -12.41
CA THR A 189 2.21 -14.43 -11.95
C THR A 189 2.02 -13.97 -10.49
N THR A 190 0.77 -13.88 -10.03
CA THR A 190 0.48 -13.59 -8.62
C THR A 190 1.03 -14.68 -7.70
N GLU A 191 1.05 -15.93 -8.16
CA GLU A 191 1.64 -17.07 -7.46
C GLU A 191 3.16 -16.93 -7.30
N ASP A 192 3.84 -16.36 -8.30
CA ASP A 192 5.27 -16.07 -8.20
C ASP A 192 5.57 -15.01 -7.12
N ILE A 193 4.71 -13.99 -7.03
CA ILE A 193 4.78 -12.97 -5.96
C ILE A 193 4.54 -13.63 -4.59
N ALA A 194 3.55 -14.52 -4.50
CA ALA A 194 3.27 -15.28 -3.27
C ALA A 194 4.47 -16.11 -2.81
N ASN A 195 5.11 -16.81 -3.76
CA ASN A 195 6.33 -17.57 -3.49
C ASN A 195 7.49 -16.65 -3.07
N ALA A 196 7.63 -15.48 -3.69
CA ALA A 196 8.66 -14.53 -3.30
C ALA A 196 8.46 -14.03 -1.87
N TRP A 197 7.21 -13.74 -1.47
CA TRP A 197 6.88 -13.37 -0.09
C TRP A 197 7.25 -14.47 0.89
N LEU A 198 6.81 -15.71 0.65
CA LEU A 198 7.08 -16.85 1.52
C LEU A 198 8.57 -17.13 1.72
N ASN A 199 9.38 -16.90 0.69
CA ASN A 199 10.82 -17.17 0.72
C ASN A 199 11.65 -16.02 1.32
N ASN A 200 11.23 -14.77 1.15
CA ASN A 200 12.10 -13.61 1.37
C ASN A 200 11.54 -12.54 2.31
N LEU A 201 10.24 -12.55 2.63
CA LEU A 201 9.60 -11.48 3.38
C LEU A 201 9.11 -11.97 4.75
N PRO A 202 9.75 -11.58 5.87
CA PRO A 202 9.29 -11.98 7.19
C PRO A 202 7.88 -11.46 7.49
N VAL A 203 7.02 -12.32 8.06
CA VAL A 203 5.62 -11.99 8.38
C VAL A 203 5.44 -10.78 9.31
N LEU A 204 6.45 -10.45 10.12
CA LEU A 204 6.40 -9.28 11.01
C LEU A 204 6.80 -7.97 10.33
N SER A 205 7.32 -8.04 9.10
CA SER A 205 7.67 -6.89 8.26
C SER A 205 6.55 -6.48 7.29
N VAL A 206 5.41 -7.18 7.31
CA VAL A 206 4.22 -6.85 6.52
C VAL A 206 3.09 -6.35 7.40
N PHE A 207 2.22 -5.47 6.92
CA PHE A 207 1.18 -4.83 7.72
C PHE A 207 -0.21 -5.04 7.11
N THR A 208 -1.26 -4.78 7.90
CA THR A 208 -2.67 -4.71 7.45
C THR A 208 -3.07 -5.78 6.41
N ALA A 209 -3.32 -5.40 5.16
CA ALA A 209 -3.83 -6.28 4.10
C ALA A 209 -2.82 -7.38 3.77
N GLU A 210 -1.56 -7.01 3.67
CA GLU A 210 -0.47 -7.92 3.37
C GLU A 210 -0.24 -8.92 4.50
N ARG A 211 -0.40 -8.50 5.76
CA ARG A 211 -0.30 -9.42 6.89
C ARG A 211 -1.41 -10.46 6.89
N VAL A 212 -2.65 -10.06 6.60
CA VAL A 212 -3.76 -11.01 6.49
C VAL A 212 -3.55 -11.93 5.28
N ALA A 213 -3.15 -11.40 4.13
CA ALA A 213 -2.83 -12.19 2.94
C ALA A 213 -1.71 -13.21 3.21
N TYR A 214 -0.67 -12.84 3.97
CA TYR A 214 0.41 -13.74 4.36
C TYR A 214 -0.13 -14.91 5.21
N ILE A 215 -1.04 -14.65 6.15
CA ILE A 215 -1.66 -15.72 6.93
C ILE A 215 -2.51 -16.62 6.06
N ASN A 216 -3.31 -16.03 5.16
CA ASN A 216 -4.12 -16.80 4.22
C ASN A 216 -3.27 -17.70 3.31
N LEU A 217 -2.06 -17.24 2.94
CA LEU A 217 -1.06 -18.08 2.25
C LEU A 217 -0.62 -19.26 3.11
N LEU A 218 -0.27 -19.02 4.37
CA LEU A 218 0.15 -20.08 5.31
C LEU A 218 -0.98 -21.06 5.65
N GLU A 219 -2.23 -20.62 5.55
CA GLU A 219 -3.44 -21.44 5.68
C GLU A 219 -3.85 -22.13 4.37
N ASN A 220 -3.03 -22.02 3.31
CA ASN A 220 -3.23 -22.68 2.02
C ASN A 220 -4.58 -22.31 1.36
N LYS A 221 -5.00 -21.05 1.51
CA LYS A 221 -6.14 -20.48 0.75
C LYS A 221 -5.78 -20.36 -0.72
N SER A 222 -6.77 -20.43 -1.61
CA SER A 222 -6.53 -20.23 -3.04
C SER A 222 -6.19 -18.77 -3.34
N ILE A 223 -5.47 -18.51 -4.46
CA ILE A 223 -5.10 -17.15 -4.87
C ILE A 223 -6.31 -16.20 -5.03
N ARG A 224 -7.49 -16.75 -5.31
CA ARG A 224 -8.75 -15.98 -5.40
C ARG A 224 -9.27 -15.55 -4.02
N GLU A 225 -9.04 -16.36 -3.00
CA GLU A 225 -9.54 -16.14 -1.63
C GLU A 225 -8.59 -15.29 -0.79
N ILE A 226 -7.28 -15.44 -0.98
CA ILE A 226 -6.23 -14.78 -0.18
C ILE A 226 -6.47 -13.28 0.04
N PRO A 227 -6.77 -12.46 -0.98
CA PRO A 227 -6.92 -11.02 -0.77
C PRO A 227 -8.23 -10.63 -0.06
N ILE A 228 -9.24 -11.51 0.01
CA ILE A 228 -10.58 -11.17 0.54
C ILE A 228 -10.90 -11.83 1.88
N PHE A 229 -10.39 -13.04 2.12
CA PHE A 229 -10.76 -13.87 3.27
C PHE A 229 -10.25 -13.22 4.57
N HIS A 230 -11.18 -12.84 5.46
CA HIS A 230 -10.93 -12.11 6.71
C HIS A 230 -10.05 -10.85 6.55
N ASN A 231 -9.94 -10.30 5.33
CA ASN A 231 -9.08 -9.16 5.03
C ASN A 231 -9.89 -7.88 4.85
N PRO A 232 -10.10 -7.10 5.92
CA PRO A 232 -10.85 -5.84 5.84
C PRO A 232 -10.05 -4.71 5.18
N TYR A 233 -8.74 -4.90 4.99
CA TYR A 233 -7.82 -3.87 4.50
C TYR A 233 -7.61 -3.96 2.98
N ARG A 234 -8.31 -4.88 2.29
CA ARG A 234 -8.14 -5.22 0.87
C ARG A 234 -8.18 -4.05 -0.13
N GLU A 235 -8.77 -2.91 0.24
CA GLU A 235 -8.81 -1.70 -0.60
C GLU A 235 -7.91 -0.55 -0.07
N TRP A 236 -7.03 -0.82 0.90
CA TRP A 236 -6.12 0.19 1.46
C TRP A 236 -4.88 0.40 0.59
N ILE A 237 -4.03 1.35 1.00
CA ILE A 237 -2.91 1.87 0.21
C ILE A 237 -1.71 0.91 0.04
N GLY A 238 -1.69 -0.24 0.71
CA GLY A 238 -0.50 -1.11 0.80
C GLY A 238 0.05 -1.57 -0.56
N ALA A 239 -0.83 -1.89 -1.51
CA ALA A 239 -0.41 -2.20 -2.88
C ALA A 239 0.09 -0.98 -3.67
N MET A 240 -0.41 0.22 -3.37
CA MET A 240 0.01 1.46 -4.04
C MET A 240 1.44 1.84 -3.67
N ILE A 241 1.80 1.72 -2.38
CA ILE A 241 3.14 2.11 -1.90
C ILE A 241 4.29 1.22 -2.40
N ARG A 242 4.03 0.14 -3.15
CA ARG A 242 5.05 -0.74 -3.73
C ARG A 242 5.05 -0.82 -5.26
N ALA A 243 4.30 0.07 -5.91
CA ALA A 243 4.07 0.04 -7.35
C ALA A 243 5.27 0.53 -8.20
N ASP A 244 6.27 1.17 -7.58
CA ASP A 244 7.27 1.97 -8.29
C ASP A 244 8.13 1.18 -9.26
N VAL A 245 8.58 -0.01 -8.84
CA VAL A 245 9.38 -0.92 -9.66
C VAL A 245 8.67 -1.20 -10.99
N TRP A 246 7.36 -1.39 -10.95
CA TRP A 246 6.54 -1.70 -12.13
C TRP A 246 6.50 -0.54 -13.13
N GLY A 247 6.51 0.70 -12.64
CA GLY A 247 6.65 1.89 -13.47
C GLY A 247 8.07 2.06 -14.02
N TRP A 248 9.10 1.90 -13.17
CA TRP A 248 10.51 2.06 -13.55
C TRP A 248 10.95 1.10 -14.65
N VAL A 249 10.43 -0.14 -14.64
CA VAL A 249 10.77 -1.13 -15.68
C VAL A 249 9.88 -1.08 -16.93
N SER A 250 8.94 -0.12 -16.96
CA SER A 250 7.97 0.07 -18.05
C SER A 250 8.01 1.50 -18.62
N PRO A 251 9.19 2.08 -18.91
CA PRO A 251 9.30 3.50 -19.26
C PRO A 251 8.53 3.81 -20.55
N GLY A 252 7.60 4.76 -20.48
CA GLY A 252 6.71 5.12 -21.60
C GLY A 252 5.65 4.06 -21.94
N ASN A 253 5.51 2.99 -21.15
CA ASN A 253 4.55 1.92 -21.36
C ASN A 253 3.64 1.73 -20.13
N PRO A 254 2.67 2.64 -19.90
CA PRO A 254 1.76 2.58 -18.76
C PRO A 254 0.89 1.32 -18.72
N VAL A 255 0.53 0.73 -19.87
CA VAL A 255 -0.25 -0.53 -19.87
C VAL A 255 0.55 -1.68 -19.29
N GLN A 256 1.83 -1.81 -19.66
CA GLN A 256 2.71 -2.80 -19.04
C GLN A 256 2.85 -2.54 -17.54
N ALA A 257 3.05 -1.29 -17.13
CA ALA A 257 3.17 -0.93 -15.73
C ALA A 257 1.92 -1.32 -14.93
N ALA A 258 0.72 -1.00 -15.44
CA ALA A 258 -0.55 -1.38 -14.84
C ALA A 258 -0.72 -2.90 -14.74
N ARG A 259 -0.33 -3.67 -15.78
CA ARG A 259 -0.39 -5.14 -15.76
C ARG A 259 0.52 -5.75 -14.70
N LEU A 260 1.75 -5.28 -14.59
CA LEU A 260 2.70 -5.77 -13.57
C LEU A 260 2.21 -5.43 -12.16
N ALA A 261 1.73 -4.20 -11.96
CA ALA A 261 1.14 -3.76 -10.70
C ALA A 261 -0.11 -4.58 -10.32
N PHE A 262 -0.96 -4.90 -11.30
CA PHE A 262 -2.10 -5.80 -11.11
C PHE A 262 -1.65 -7.18 -10.62
N ASN A 263 -0.70 -7.82 -11.30
CA ASN A 263 -0.23 -9.16 -10.93
C ASN A 263 0.34 -9.22 -9.50
N ASP A 264 1.09 -8.20 -9.07
CA ASP A 264 1.58 -8.05 -7.68
C ASP A 264 0.44 -7.81 -6.68
N SER A 265 -0.35 -6.75 -6.92
CA SER A 265 -1.38 -6.30 -5.98
C SER A 265 -2.51 -7.31 -5.78
N SER A 266 -2.83 -8.12 -6.80
CA SER A 266 -3.85 -9.18 -6.73
C SER A 266 -3.61 -10.22 -5.63
N LEU A 267 -2.38 -10.33 -5.10
CA LEU A 267 -2.09 -11.24 -3.99
C LEU A 267 -2.81 -10.81 -2.72
N SER A 268 -2.82 -9.52 -2.40
CA SER A 268 -3.27 -9.03 -1.08
C SER A 268 -4.40 -8.00 -1.13
N HIS A 269 -4.71 -7.46 -2.30
CA HIS A 269 -5.68 -6.39 -2.48
C HIS A 269 -6.74 -6.72 -3.54
N THR A 270 -7.82 -5.95 -3.54
CA THR A 270 -8.85 -5.90 -4.58
C THR A 270 -9.21 -4.45 -4.90
N ARG A 271 -9.96 -4.22 -5.98
CA ARG A 271 -10.55 -2.91 -6.34
C ARG A 271 -9.62 -1.72 -6.13
N ASN A 272 -9.98 -0.75 -5.28
CA ASN A 272 -9.24 0.49 -5.11
C ASN A 272 -7.79 0.27 -4.61
N GLY A 273 -7.52 -0.82 -3.90
CA GLY A 273 -6.15 -1.21 -3.55
C GLY A 273 -5.32 -1.56 -4.78
N ILE A 274 -5.91 -2.34 -5.71
CA ILE A 274 -5.30 -2.66 -7.01
C ILE A 274 -5.26 -1.42 -7.92
N TYR A 275 -6.34 -0.66 -8.03
CA TYR A 275 -6.42 0.52 -8.89
C TYR A 275 -5.41 1.58 -8.47
N GLY A 276 -5.21 1.81 -7.17
CA GLY A 276 -4.16 2.71 -6.68
C GLY A 276 -2.76 2.29 -7.15
N SER A 277 -2.46 0.98 -7.10
CA SER A 277 -1.20 0.42 -7.60
C SER A 277 -1.05 0.58 -9.12
N MET A 278 -2.09 0.24 -9.88
CA MET A 278 -2.13 0.41 -11.34
C MET A 278 -1.94 1.87 -11.75
N PHE A 279 -2.62 2.79 -11.07
CA PHE A 279 -2.52 4.23 -11.28
C PHE A 279 -1.09 4.73 -11.05
N LEU A 280 -0.50 4.42 -9.89
CA LEU A 280 0.83 4.92 -9.55
C LEU A 280 1.91 4.32 -10.47
N ALA A 281 1.86 3.02 -10.77
CA ALA A 281 2.78 2.39 -11.71
C ALA A 281 2.69 3.04 -13.11
N SER A 282 1.47 3.31 -13.58
CA SER A 282 1.23 4.00 -14.86
C SER A 282 1.77 5.43 -14.85
N ALA A 283 1.53 6.19 -13.77
CA ALA A 283 2.07 7.54 -13.60
C ALA A 283 3.61 7.55 -13.65
N ILE A 284 4.25 6.60 -12.96
CA ILE A 284 5.71 6.48 -12.96
C ILE A 284 6.22 6.13 -14.35
N ALA A 285 5.58 5.19 -15.07
CA ALA A 285 5.93 4.88 -16.46
C ALA A 285 5.78 6.09 -17.39
N LEU A 286 4.74 6.90 -17.21
CA LEU A 286 4.48 8.12 -17.98
C LEU A 286 5.49 9.24 -17.67
N SER A 287 6.05 9.27 -16.45
CA SER A 287 7.06 10.26 -16.06
C SER A 287 8.34 10.22 -16.90
N PHE A 288 8.56 9.13 -17.66
CA PHE A 288 9.68 9.03 -18.59
C PHE A 288 9.48 9.80 -19.90
N ILE A 289 8.23 10.15 -20.23
CA ILE A 289 7.88 10.80 -21.51
C ILE A 289 7.13 12.12 -21.33
N TYR A 290 6.58 12.37 -20.14
CA TYR A 290 5.97 13.64 -19.73
C TYR A 290 6.86 14.37 -18.71
N ASN A 291 6.76 15.71 -18.68
CA ASN A 291 7.55 16.55 -17.76
C ASN A 291 6.70 17.25 -16.69
N SER A 292 5.38 17.34 -16.87
CA SER A 292 4.48 17.96 -15.91
C SER A 292 3.87 16.90 -14.98
N PRO A 293 4.03 17.02 -13.65
CA PRO A 293 3.34 16.14 -12.71
C PRO A 293 1.82 16.12 -12.89
N GLU A 294 1.21 17.27 -13.20
CA GLU A 294 -0.24 17.37 -13.43
C GLU A 294 -0.66 16.57 -14.67
N GLU A 295 0.08 16.69 -15.78
CA GLU A 295 -0.20 15.92 -17.00
C GLU A 295 0.01 14.42 -16.76
N ILE A 296 1.07 14.03 -16.04
CA ILE A 296 1.35 12.64 -15.70
C ILE A 296 0.18 12.02 -14.93
N LEU A 297 -0.29 12.70 -13.88
CA LEU A 297 -1.40 12.20 -13.06
C LEU A 297 -2.70 12.12 -13.85
N LYS A 298 -3.00 13.15 -14.66
CA LYS A 298 -4.19 13.17 -15.51
C LYS A 298 -4.18 12.03 -16.54
N GLU A 299 -3.04 11.78 -17.18
CA GLU A 299 -2.91 10.70 -18.16
C GLU A 299 -2.96 9.31 -17.49
N ALA A 300 -2.42 9.18 -16.27
CA ALA A 300 -2.45 7.93 -15.51
C ALA A 300 -3.88 7.45 -15.17
N LEU A 301 -4.85 8.37 -15.08
CA LEU A 301 -6.26 8.04 -14.84
C LEU A 301 -6.86 7.16 -15.94
N ASN A 302 -6.34 7.21 -17.17
CA ASN A 302 -6.81 6.36 -18.28
C ASN A 302 -6.49 4.87 -18.09
N PHE A 303 -5.70 4.51 -17.08
CA PHE A 303 -5.23 3.14 -16.81
C PHE A 303 -5.90 2.51 -15.59
N ILE A 304 -6.97 3.12 -15.09
CA ILE A 304 -7.85 2.57 -14.05
C ILE A 304 -9.33 2.73 -14.47
N PRO A 305 -10.27 1.98 -13.88
CA PRO A 305 -11.69 2.15 -14.16
C PRO A 305 -12.20 3.55 -13.76
N GLU A 306 -12.97 4.20 -14.63
CA GLU A 306 -13.53 5.56 -14.41
C GLU A 306 -14.51 5.60 -13.21
N GLU A 307 -15.17 4.48 -12.93
CA GLU A 307 -16.10 4.35 -11.81
C GLU A 307 -15.39 4.09 -10.46
N SER A 308 -14.07 3.97 -10.45
CA SER A 308 -13.29 3.73 -9.22
C SER A 308 -13.30 4.94 -8.29
N LYS A 309 -13.15 4.70 -6.97
CA LYS A 309 -13.04 5.81 -6.02
C LYS A 309 -11.73 6.58 -6.21
N ILE A 310 -10.67 5.90 -6.65
CA ILE A 310 -9.38 6.51 -6.99
C ILE A 310 -9.52 7.51 -8.14
N PHE A 311 -10.28 7.18 -9.18
CA PHE A 311 -10.49 8.10 -10.31
C PHE A 311 -11.24 9.39 -9.90
N ASN A 312 -12.18 9.28 -8.96
CA ASN A 312 -13.03 10.38 -8.53
C ASN A 312 -12.43 11.29 -7.45
N ALA A 313 -11.32 10.88 -6.82
CA ALA A 313 -10.68 11.57 -5.69
C ALA A 313 -9.77 12.73 -6.14
#